data_AF-A0AAU6JJX8-F1
#
_entry.id   AF-A0AAU6JJX8-F1
#
_cell.length_a   1.000
_cell.length_b   1.000
_cell.length_c   1.000
_cell.angle_alpha   90.00
_cell.angle_beta   90.00
_cell.angle_gamma   90.00
#
_symmetry.space_group_name_H-M   'P 1'
#
loop_
_entity.id
_entity.type
_entity.pdbx_description
1 polymer ?
#
loop_
_entity_poly.entity_id
_entity_poly.type
_entity_poly.pdbx_seq_one_letter_code
_entity_poly.pdbx_strand_id
1 'polypeptide(L)'
;MARRTSTQNQTAQRALIALAATGAALGAGAATASAAEAGPAVDAIRMNPTTSLGKIDPQSGLAALTGSVGYVTGAVQGLKPNPLAGTGVDPLDNGVGTQLADFQPVASQMVTGPVAQAQSIGRIPVLGEALGVLGG
;
A
#
# COMPACT_ATOMS: atom_id res chain seq x y z
N MET A 1 -34.75 35.86 10.87
CA MET A 1 -33.96 35.17 9.82
C MET A 1 -33.03 34.15 10.47
N ALA A 2 -33.43 32.88 10.61
CA ALA A 2 -32.53 31.80 11.06
C ALA A 2 -33.13 30.42 10.76
N ARG A 3 -32.93 29.89 9.54
CA ARG A 3 -33.17 28.48 9.19
C ARG A 3 -32.19 28.04 8.09
N ARG A 4 -30.90 27.95 8.40
CA ARG A 4 -29.88 27.28 7.55
C ARG A 4 -28.69 26.79 8.39
N THR A 5 -28.91 25.79 9.25
CA THR A 5 -27.81 25.07 9.94
C THR A 5 -28.06 23.57 10.06
N SER A 6 -29.26 23.08 9.70
CA SER A 6 -29.65 21.67 9.89
C SER A 6 -29.15 20.72 8.78
N THR A 7 -28.94 21.21 7.56
CA THR A 7 -28.63 20.35 6.39
C THR A 7 -27.17 19.92 6.30
N GLN A 8 -26.22 20.76 6.74
CA GLN A 8 -24.78 20.46 6.67
C GLN A 8 -24.39 19.27 7.56
N ASN A 9 -25.04 19.11 8.71
CA ASN A 9 -24.78 18.00 9.62
C ASN A 9 -25.24 16.65 9.04
N GLN A 10 -26.30 16.63 8.22
CA GLN A 10 -26.78 15.38 7.60
C GLN A 10 -25.83 14.86 6.52
N THR A 11 -25.21 15.75 5.74
CA THR A 11 -24.25 15.36 4.70
C THR A 11 -22.96 14.84 5.32
N ALA A 12 -22.45 15.51 6.35
CA ALA A 12 -21.29 15.04 7.11
C ALA A 12 -21.55 13.70 7.80
N GLN A 13 -22.73 13.52 8.40
CA GLN A 13 -23.11 12.28 9.06
C GLN A 13 -23.27 11.12 8.06
N ARG A 14 -23.82 11.36 6.87
CA ARG A 14 -23.89 10.36 5.78
C ARG A 14 -22.50 10.00 5.24
N ALA A 15 -21.60 10.98 5.12
CA ALA A 15 -20.22 10.73 4.71
C ALA A 15 -19.46 9.89 5.74
N LEU A 16 -19.65 10.14 7.04
CA LEU A 16 -19.07 9.33 8.11
C LEU A 16 -19.62 7.91 8.14
N ILE A 17 -20.92 7.71 7.89
CA ILE A 17 -21.54 6.39 7.79
C ILE A 17 -20.98 5.63 6.57
N ALA A 18 -20.84 6.29 5.42
CA ALA A 18 -20.26 5.69 4.22
C ALA A 18 -18.79 5.30 4.44
N LEU A 19 -18.00 6.17 5.09
CA LEU A 19 -16.60 5.92 5.42
C LEU A 19 -16.43 4.75 6.40
N ALA A 20 -17.30 4.65 7.40
CA ALA A 20 -17.32 3.54 8.36
C ALA A 20 -17.69 2.20 7.68
N ALA A 21 -18.64 2.21 6.75
CA ALA A 21 -19.02 1.01 5.98
C ALA A 21 -17.88 0.52 5.08
N THR A 22 -17.11 1.43 4.47
CA THR A 22 -15.92 1.07 3.68
C THR A 22 -14.77 0.55 4.55
N GLY A 23 -14.59 1.09 5.76
CA GLY A 23 -13.53 0.65 6.68
C GLY A 23 -13.72 -0.80 7.17
N ALA A 24 -14.97 -1.21 7.42
CA ALA A 24 -15.28 -2.57 7.86
C ALA A 24 -15.09 -3.63 6.75
N ALA A 25 -15.31 -3.26 5.48
CA ALA A 25 -15.09 -4.15 4.35
C ALA A 25 -13.59 -4.39 4.05
N LEU A 26 -12.73 -3.38 4.26
CA LEU A 26 -11.28 -3.56 4.15
C LEU A 26 -10.68 -4.39 5.30
N GLY A 27 -11.26 -4.34 6.49
CA GLY A 27 -10.79 -5.13 7.64
C GLY A 27 -11.02 -6.63 7.51
N ALA A 28 -12.08 -7.06 6.81
CA ALA A 28 -12.37 -8.47 6.57
C ALA A 28 -11.49 -9.10 5.48
N GLY A 29 -11.02 -8.32 4.50
CA GLY A 29 -10.14 -8.79 3.42
C GLY A 29 -8.67 -8.94 3.84
N ALA A 30 -8.21 -8.17 4.84
CA ALA A 30 -6.85 -8.29 5.38
C ALA A 30 -6.67 -9.55 6.26
N ALA A 31 -7.75 -10.06 6.86
CA ALA A 31 -7.69 -11.23 7.74
C ALA A 31 -7.52 -12.56 6.97
N THR A 32 -7.90 -12.62 5.68
CA THR A 32 -7.75 -13.86 4.89
C THR A 32 -6.34 -14.09 4.35
N ALA A 33 -5.47 -13.07 4.38
CA ALA A 33 -4.05 -13.25 4.06
C ALA A 33 -3.24 -13.86 5.23
N SER A 34 -3.77 -13.75 6.46
CA SER A 34 -3.15 -14.28 7.69
C SER A 34 -3.97 -15.43 8.27
N ALA A 35 -4.52 -16.31 7.43
CA ALA A 35 -5.22 -17.51 7.89
C ALA A 35 -4.65 -18.79 7.25
N ALA A 36 -3.43 -18.72 6.71
CA ALA A 36 -2.73 -19.88 6.18
C ALA A 36 -2.10 -20.77 7.27
N GLU A 37 -2.05 -20.34 8.54
CA GLU A 37 -1.46 -21.17 9.60
C GLU A 37 -2.16 -21.01 10.96
N ALA A 38 -2.41 -22.16 11.59
CA ALA A 38 -2.82 -22.37 12.99
C ALA A 38 -4.32 -22.33 13.36
N GLY A 39 -4.92 -23.54 13.38
CA GLY A 39 -5.76 -24.03 14.49
C GLY A 39 -7.16 -23.43 14.73
N PRO A 40 -8.03 -24.12 15.49
CA PRO A 40 -9.44 -23.74 15.61
C PRO A 40 -9.59 -22.57 16.59
N ALA A 41 -9.70 -21.36 16.06
CA ALA A 41 -10.08 -20.19 16.84
C ALA A 41 -11.59 -20.24 17.13
N VAL A 42 -11.87 -20.74 18.32
CA VAL A 42 -13.14 -20.61 19.04
C VAL A 42 -13.65 -19.16 19.03
N ASP A 43 -14.96 -19.01 18.82
CA ASP A 43 -15.75 -17.89 19.30
C ASP A 43 -15.41 -16.48 18.77
N ALA A 44 -15.20 -16.34 17.46
CA ALA A 44 -15.36 -15.05 16.79
C ALA A 44 -16.85 -14.75 16.60
N ILE A 45 -17.48 -14.31 17.68
CA ILE A 45 -18.63 -13.40 17.72
C ILE A 45 -19.82 -13.83 16.88
N ARG A 46 -20.86 -14.24 17.60
CA ARG A 46 -22.27 -14.30 17.21
C ARG A 46 -22.77 -12.95 16.65
N MET A 47 -22.27 -12.56 15.49
CA MET A 47 -22.92 -11.63 14.58
C MET A 47 -23.84 -12.52 13.76
N ASN A 48 -25.14 -12.50 14.05
CA ASN A 48 -26.12 -13.14 13.19
C ASN A 48 -25.99 -12.53 11.78
N PRO A 49 -25.39 -13.19 10.78
CA PRO A 49 -25.21 -12.62 9.46
C PRO A 49 -26.49 -12.93 8.68
N THR A 50 -27.60 -12.31 9.06
CA THR A 50 -28.86 -12.43 8.29
C THR A 50 -28.84 -11.62 7.00
N THR A 51 -27.76 -10.90 6.70
CA THR A 51 -27.47 -10.56 5.32
C THR A 51 -26.96 -11.82 4.64
N SER A 52 -27.89 -12.62 4.10
CA SER A 52 -27.56 -13.50 2.98
C SER A 52 -27.00 -12.59 1.90
N LEU A 53 -25.67 -12.48 1.86
CA LEU A 53 -24.97 -11.99 0.70
C LEU A 53 -25.40 -12.96 -0.40
N GLY A 54 -26.24 -12.49 -1.33
CA GLY A 54 -26.60 -13.25 -2.51
C GLY A 54 -25.33 -13.81 -3.17
N LYS A 55 -25.43 -14.86 -3.98
CA LYS A 55 -24.28 -15.61 -4.52
C LYS A 55 -23.09 -14.69 -4.81
N ILE A 56 -22.11 -14.70 -3.91
CA ILE A 56 -20.89 -13.93 -4.08
C ILE A 56 -20.09 -14.71 -5.10
N ASP A 57 -19.87 -14.11 -6.26
CA ASP A 57 -18.91 -14.64 -7.20
C ASP A 57 -17.50 -14.24 -6.73
N PRO A 58 -16.68 -15.19 -6.23
CA PRO A 58 -15.32 -14.89 -5.82
C PRO A 58 -14.47 -14.37 -6.98
N GLN A 59 -14.80 -14.70 -8.23
CA GLN A 59 -14.08 -14.20 -9.41
C GLN A 59 -14.34 -12.71 -9.62
N SER A 60 -15.58 -12.24 -9.44
CA SER A 60 -15.91 -10.81 -9.46
C SER A 60 -15.18 -10.01 -8.37
N GLY A 61 -15.03 -10.58 -7.17
CA GLY A 61 -14.29 -9.95 -6.07
C GLY A 61 -12.80 -9.82 -6.39
N LEU A 62 -12.20 -10.89 -6.95
CA LEU A 62 -10.81 -10.89 -7.38
C LEU A 62 -10.58 -9.90 -8.53
N ALA A 63 -11.46 -9.84 -9.52
CA ALA A 63 -11.36 -8.89 -10.64
C ALA A 63 -11.46 -7.43 -10.19
N ALA A 64 -12.33 -7.13 -9.22
CA ALA A 64 -12.43 -5.80 -8.63
C ALA A 64 -11.15 -5.43 -7.85
N LEU A 65 -10.55 -6.40 -7.15
CA LEU A 65 -9.30 -6.19 -6.43
C LEU A 65 -8.12 -5.97 -7.39
N THR A 66 -7.91 -6.84 -8.37
CA THR A 66 -6.80 -6.68 -9.33
C THR A 66 -6.97 -5.42 -10.16
N GLY A 67 -8.21 -5.08 -10.55
CA GLY A 67 -8.52 -3.84 -11.26
C GLY A 67 -8.21 -2.60 -10.44
N SER A 68 -8.40 -2.62 -9.12
CA SER A 68 -8.09 -1.48 -8.24
C SER A 68 -6.61 -1.39 -7.86
N VAL A 69 -5.91 -2.53 -7.72
CA VAL A 69 -4.47 -2.58 -7.45
C VAL A 69 -3.69 -1.85 -8.53
N GLY A 70 -4.01 -2.04 -9.81
CA GLY A 70 -3.32 -1.37 -10.93
C GLY A 70 -3.37 0.16 -10.88
N TYR A 71 -4.50 0.75 -10.45
CA TYR A 71 -4.62 2.22 -10.30
C TYR A 71 -3.74 2.75 -9.17
N VAL A 72 -3.57 2.00 -8.09
CA VAL A 72 -2.75 2.40 -6.95
C VAL A 72 -1.26 2.15 -7.23
N THR A 73 -0.91 0.97 -7.74
CA THR A 73 0.48 0.60 -8.04
C THR A 73 1.05 1.43 -9.18
N GLY A 74 0.26 1.72 -10.22
CA GLY A 74 0.69 2.58 -11.32
C GLY A 74 1.04 4.00 -10.88
N ALA A 75 0.24 4.59 -9.98
CA ALA A 75 0.51 5.94 -9.46
C ALA A 75 1.80 6.01 -8.63
N VAL A 76 2.09 4.99 -7.82
CA VAL A 76 3.30 4.97 -6.98
C VAL A 76 4.56 4.52 -7.74
N GLN A 77 4.43 3.66 -8.75
CA GLN A 77 5.56 3.17 -9.56
C GLN A 77 6.37 4.30 -10.20
N GLY A 78 5.72 5.40 -10.57
CA GLY A 78 6.34 6.57 -11.20
C GLY A 78 7.02 7.54 -10.23
N LEU A 79 6.84 7.37 -8.92
CA LEU A 79 7.40 8.30 -7.93
C LEU A 79 8.90 8.08 -7.75
N LYS A 80 9.67 9.17 -7.62
CA LYS A 80 11.07 9.09 -7.20
C LYS A 80 11.14 8.59 -5.75
N PRO A 81 11.90 7.52 -5.45
CA PRO A 81 12.07 7.04 -4.08
C PRO A 81 12.82 8.04 -3.21
N ASN A 82 13.78 8.74 -3.83
CA ASN A 82 14.58 9.79 -3.20
C ASN A 82 14.38 11.12 -3.93
N PRO A 83 13.47 12.00 -3.45
CA PRO A 83 13.26 13.33 -4.05
C PRO A 83 14.48 14.24 -3.96
N LEU A 84 15.37 14.00 -2.99
CA LEU A 84 16.59 14.78 -2.76
C LEU A 84 17.81 14.25 -3.53
N ALA A 85 17.62 13.22 -4.36
CA ALA A 85 18.68 12.65 -5.18
C ALA A 85 19.39 13.70 -6.02
N GLY A 86 20.72 13.79 -5.88
CA GLY A 86 21.57 14.74 -6.60
C GLY A 86 21.60 16.16 -5.99
N THR A 87 21.02 16.34 -4.80
CA THR A 87 21.18 17.57 -4.01
C THR A 87 22.33 17.43 -3.01
N GLY A 88 22.90 18.56 -2.55
CA GLY A 88 23.94 18.53 -1.51
C GLY A 88 23.45 18.14 -0.11
N VAL A 89 22.15 17.85 0.05
CA VAL A 89 21.53 17.40 1.29
C VAL A 89 20.85 16.04 1.12
N ASP A 90 21.23 15.28 0.08
CA ASP A 90 20.73 13.93 -0.14
C ASP A 90 21.09 13.04 1.06
N PRO A 91 20.11 12.57 1.85
CA PRO A 91 20.42 11.76 3.03
C PRO A 91 21.08 10.42 2.66
N LEU A 92 20.79 9.89 1.47
CA LEU A 92 21.25 8.57 1.03
C LEU A 92 22.64 8.60 0.39
N ASP A 93 23.17 9.80 0.15
CA ASP A 93 24.53 10.03 -0.34
C ASP A 93 25.53 10.34 0.80
N ASN A 94 25.07 10.38 2.06
CA ASN A 94 25.92 10.50 3.25
C ASN A 94 26.61 9.18 3.60
N GLY A 95 27.40 8.64 2.68
CA GLY A 95 28.02 7.35 2.89
C GLY A 95 29.44 7.41 3.42
N VAL A 96 29.85 6.27 3.97
CA VAL A 96 31.20 6.02 4.45
C VAL A 96 31.84 4.95 3.57
N GLY A 97 33.11 5.15 3.24
CA GLY A 97 33.88 4.24 2.39
C GLY A 97 35.19 3.84 3.04
N THR A 98 35.63 2.62 2.77
CA THR A 98 36.95 2.13 3.13
C THR A 98 37.59 1.46 1.93
N GLN A 99 38.92 1.57 1.85
CA GLN A 99 39.73 0.84 0.88
C GLN A 99 40.93 0.27 1.62
N LEU A 100 41.19 -1.02 1.41
CA LEU A 100 42.35 -1.69 1.96
C LEU A 100 43.32 -1.94 0.81
N ALA A 101 44.49 -1.31 0.84
CA ALA A 101 45.51 -1.40 -0.21
C ALA A 101 44.91 -1.21 -1.62
N ASP A 102 45.15 -2.17 -2.50
CA ASP A 102 44.76 -2.23 -3.91
C ASP A 102 43.46 -3.01 -4.17
N PHE A 103 42.73 -3.38 -3.11
CA PHE A 103 41.38 -3.93 -3.27
C PHE A 103 40.36 -2.89 -3.76
N GLN A 104 39.26 -3.38 -4.32
CA GLN A 104 38.12 -2.55 -4.69
C GLN A 104 37.58 -1.83 -3.43
N PRO A 105 37.39 -0.50 -3.47
CA PRO A 105 36.77 0.24 -2.37
C PRO A 105 35.38 -0.29 -2.08
N VAL A 106 35.02 -0.34 -0.79
CA VAL A 106 33.67 -0.67 -0.34
C VAL A 106 33.09 0.56 0.32
N ALA A 107 31.87 0.94 -0.07
CA ALA A 107 31.19 2.09 0.48
C ALA A 107 29.73 1.77 0.77
N SER A 108 29.15 2.41 1.78
CA SER A 108 27.73 2.22 2.11
C SER A 108 26.80 2.61 0.96
N GLN A 109 27.25 3.51 0.07
CA GLN A 109 26.52 3.88 -1.15
C GLN A 109 26.29 2.70 -2.10
N MET A 110 27.07 1.63 -2.03
CA MET A 110 26.79 0.42 -2.82
C MET A 110 25.46 -0.24 -2.42
N VAL A 111 25.01 -0.04 -1.18
CA VAL A 111 23.75 -0.58 -0.65
C VAL A 111 22.61 0.43 -0.81
N THR A 112 22.87 1.71 -0.57
CA THR A 112 21.81 2.75 -0.69
C THR A 112 21.56 3.19 -2.12
N GLY A 113 22.55 3.02 -3.01
CA GLY A 113 22.51 3.51 -4.38
C GLY A 113 21.31 3.05 -5.21
N PRO A 114 20.94 1.75 -5.21
CA PRO A 114 19.76 1.26 -5.92
C PRO A 114 18.46 2.00 -5.58
N VAL A 115 18.34 2.55 -4.38
CA VAL A 115 17.19 3.35 -3.95
C VAL A 115 17.45 4.84 -4.18
N ALA A 116 18.66 5.31 -3.89
CA ALA A 116 19.03 6.72 -3.94
C ALA A 116 19.05 7.29 -5.37
N GLN A 117 19.50 6.52 -6.37
CA GLN A 117 19.60 6.97 -7.76
C GLN A 117 18.48 6.44 -8.67
N ALA A 118 17.52 5.69 -8.12
CA ALA A 118 16.38 5.22 -8.89
C ALA A 118 15.53 6.39 -9.39
N GLN A 119 15.22 6.38 -10.69
CA GLN A 119 14.34 7.38 -11.31
C GLN A 119 12.89 7.21 -10.90
N SER A 120 12.50 6.00 -10.50
CA SER A 120 11.18 5.73 -9.95
C SER A 120 11.17 4.46 -9.09
N ILE A 121 10.14 4.28 -8.25
CA ILE A 121 9.96 3.06 -7.44
C ILE A 121 9.92 1.81 -8.33
N GLY A 122 9.26 1.89 -9.49
CA GLY A 122 9.23 0.79 -10.48
C GLY A 122 10.57 0.47 -11.14
N ARG A 123 11.62 1.27 -10.89
CA ARG A 123 12.99 1.04 -11.40
C ARG A 123 13.95 0.57 -10.32
N ILE A 124 13.50 0.44 -9.07
CA ILE A 124 14.29 -0.20 -8.01
C ILE A 124 14.34 -1.70 -8.29
N PRO A 125 15.52 -2.37 -8.19
CA PRO A 125 15.62 -3.83 -8.31
C PRO A 125 14.65 -4.55 -7.37
N VAL A 126 14.19 -5.75 -7.73
CA VAL A 126 13.20 -6.58 -6.98
C VAL A 126 11.81 -5.93 -6.88
N LEU A 127 11.71 -4.67 -6.46
CA LEU A 127 10.47 -3.89 -6.38
C LEU A 127 9.86 -3.67 -7.77
N GLY A 128 10.65 -3.33 -8.77
CA GLY A 128 10.19 -3.19 -10.15
C GLY A 128 9.64 -4.49 -10.74
N GLU A 129 10.26 -5.63 -10.41
CA GLU A 129 9.79 -6.95 -10.85
C GLU A 129 8.45 -7.30 -10.19
N ALA A 130 8.33 -7.13 -8.87
CA ALA A 130 7.08 -7.34 -8.16
C ALA A 130 5.96 -6.44 -8.72
N LEU A 131 6.25 -5.15 -8.86
CA LEU A 131 5.29 -4.16 -9.37
C LEU A 131 4.89 -4.43 -10.84
N GLY A 132 5.78 -4.99 -11.65
CA GLY A 132 5.47 -5.45 -13.01
C GLY A 132 4.51 -6.64 -13.05
N VAL A 133 4.58 -7.55 -12.07
CA VAL A 133 3.63 -8.68 -11.93
C VAL A 133 2.24 -8.19 -11.49
N LEU A 134 2.16 -7.13 -10.69
CA LEU A 134 0.91 -6.56 -10.18
C LEU A 134 0.22 -5.57 -11.14
N GLY A 135 0.94 -5.00 -12.09
CA GLY A 135 0.45 -3.97 -13.02
C GLY A 135 0.40 -4.39 -14.49
N GLY A 136 0.68 -5.66 -14.79
CA GLY A 136 0.62 -6.26 -16.13
C GLY A 136 -0.79 -6.62 -16.57
#